data_AF-A0A9E4CT44-F1
#
_entry.id   AF-A0A9E4CT44-F1
#
_cell.length_a   1.000
_cell.length_b   1.000
_cell.length_c   1.000
_cell.angle_alpha   90.00
_cell.angle_beta   90.00
_cell.angle_gamma   90.00
#
_symmetry.space_group_name_H-M   'P 1'
#
loop_
_entity.id
_entity.type
_entity.pdbx_description
1 polymer ?
#
loop_
_entity_poly.entity_id
_entity_poly.type
_entity_poly.pdbx_seq_one_letter_code
_entity_poly.pdbx_strand_id
1 'polypeptide(L)'
;MLALSLETAKTVAIVVLLAFLAAGVVSAWVIKNVVAKLVTVALMAALALGVWTQRSNLVDCADKAKANVTSGVHKVNCTFFGTDVEIGV
;
A
#
# COMPACT_ATOMS: atom_id res chain seq x y z
N MET A 1 50.95 26.63 0.08
CA MET A 1 49.76 26.88 0.91
C MET A 1 48.69 27.43 -0.02
N LEU A 2 47.55 26.76 -0.17
CA LEU A 2 46.48 27.22 -1.04
C LEU A 2 45.96 28.54 -0.48
N ALA A 3 46.42 29.68 -1.03
CA ALA A 3 45.89 30.99 -0.72
C ALA A 3 44.56 31.14 -1.44
N LEU A 4 43.57 30.35 -1.02
CA LEU A 4 42.19 30.57 -1.39
C LEU A 4 41.80 31.90 -0.73
N SER A 5 41.54 32.92 -1.54
CA SER A 5 41.04 34.19 -1.04
C SER A 5 39.80 33.93 -0.18
N LEU A 6 39.70 34.63 0.96
CA LEU A 6 38.56 34.51 1.88
C LEU A 6 37.22 34.75 1.15
N GLU A 7 37.26 35.61 0.15
CA GLU A 7 36.13 35.94 -0.71
C GLU A 7 35.77 34.79 -1.66
N THR A 8 36.77 34.09 -2.22
CA THR A 8 36.55 32.86 -3.00
C THR A 8 35.92 31.77 -2.15
N ALA A 9 36.41 31.57 -0.92
CA ALA A 9 35.88 30.57 0.01
C ALA A 9 34.41 30.87 0.36
N LYS A 10 34.09 32.14 0.67
CA LYS A 10 32.72 32.60 0.96
C LYS A 10 31.78 32.38 -0.23
N THR A 11 32.24 32.71 -1.43
CA THR A 11 31.44 32.55 -2.66
C THR A 11 31.14 31.09 -2.94
N VAL A 12 32.15 30.21 -2.85
CA VAL A 12 31.97 28.76 -3.02
C VAL A 12 31.00 28.21 -1.97
N ALA A 13 31.13 28.61 -0.71
CA ALA A 13 30.24 28.18 0.36
C ALA A 13 28.77 28.56 0.07
N ILE A 14 28.51 29.79 -0.40
CA ILE A 14 27.16 30.24 -0.77
C ILE A 14 26.61 29.43 -1.94
N VAL A 15 27.40 29.20 -2.98
CA VAL A 15 26.98 28.40 -4.15
C VAL A 15 26.63 26.98 -3.75
N VAL A 16 27.47 26.34 -2.93
CA VAL A 16 27.22 24.98 -2.41
C VAL A 16 25.93 24.94 -1.59
N LEU A 17 25.71 25.92 -0.73
CA LEU A 17 24.52 26.00 0.12
C LEU A 17 23.25 26.14 -0.73
N LEU A 18 23.27 26.99 -1.75
CA LEU A 18 22.17 27.13 -2.71
C LEU A 18 21.93 25.85 -3.51
N ALA A 19 22.99 25.15 -3.91
CA ALA A 19 22.87 23.87 -4.61
C ALA A 19 22.21 22.80 -3.73
N PHE A 20 22.57 22.72 -2.45
CA PHE A 20 21.93 21.81 -1.49
C PHE A 20 20.46 22.14 -1.27
N LEU A 21 20.11 23.42 -1.16
CA LEU A 21 18.72 23.85 -1.05
C LEU A 21 17.91 23.43 -2.28
N ALA A 22 18.45 23.65 -3.49
CA ALA A 22 17.80 23.22 -4.73
C ALA A 22 17.63 21.69 -4.78
N ALA A 23 18.65 20.92 -4.41
CA ALA A 23 18.57 19.47 -4.33
C ALA A 23 17.53 18.99 -3.29
N GLY A 24 17.41 19.70 -2.16
CA GLY A 24 16.37 19.46 -1.16
C GLY A 24 14.96 19.65 -1.73
N VAL A 25 14.72 20.71 -2.50
CA VAL A 25 13.42 20.95 -3.14
C VAL A 25 13.09 19.88 -4.17
N VAL A 26 14.06 19.52 -5.02
CA VAL A 26 13.87 18.47 -6.03
C VAL A 26 13.58 17.12 -5.38
N SER A 27 14.32 16.75 -4.32
CA SER A 27 14.10 15.49 -3.61
C SER A 27 12.73 15.45 -2.94
N ALA A 28 12.29 16.53 -2.28
CA ALA A 28 10.95 16.63 -1.71
C ALA A 28 9.84 16.47 -2.77
N TRP A 29 10.04 17.05 -3.96
CA TRP A 29 9.09 16.92 -5.07
C TRP A 29 8.99 15.48 -5.60
N VAL A 30 10.14 14.81 -5.75
CA VAL A 30 10.20 13.39 -6.16
C VAL A 30 9.52 12.50 -5.11
N ILE A 31 9.85 12.69 -3.82
CA ILE A 31 9.24 11.92 -2.72
C ILE A 31 7.72 12.09 -2.74
N LYS A 32 7.21 13.32 -2.85
CA LYS A 32 5.77 13.59 -2.93
C LYS A 32 5.09 12.80 -4.07
N ASN A 33 5.72 12.76 -5.23
CA ASN A 33 5.15 12.11 -6.42
C ASN A 33 5.24 10.57 -6.39
N VAL A 34 6.25 10.03 -5.71
CA VAL A 34 6.49 8.58 -5.65
C VAL A 34 5.76 7.93 -4.48
N VAL A 35 5.76 8.57 -3.31
CA VAL A 35 5.16 7.99 -2.09
C VAL A 35 3.67 7.69 -2.28
N ALA A 36 2.91 8.61 -2.87
CA ALA A 36 1.49 8.37 -3.13
C ALA A 36 1.27 7.12 -3.99
N LYS A 37 2.07 6.94 -5.04
CA LYS A 37 2.00 5.76 -5.92
C LYS A 37 2.34 4.47 -5.18
N LEU A 38 3.41 4.50 -4.37
CA LEU A 38 3.81 3.33 -3.59
C LEU A 38 2.76 2.95 -2.55
N VAL A 39 2.16 3.93 -1.87
CA VAL A 39 1.08 3.70 -0.91
C VAL A 39 -0.14 3.09 -1.61
N THR A 40 -0.53 3.61 -2.78
CA THR A 40 -1.64 3.03 -3.55
C THR A 40 -1.36 1.59 -3.98
N VAL A 41 -0.15 1.30 -4.47
CA VAL A 41 0.25 -0.06 -4.85
C VAL A 41 0.24 -0.99 -3.63
N ALA A 42 0.77 -0.54 -2.49
CA ALA A 42 0.78 -1.32 -1.24
C ALA A 42 -0.65 -1.60 -0.75
N LEU A 43 -1.55 -0.60 -0.80
CA LEU A 43 -2.95 -0.76 -0.43
C LEU A 43 -3.64 -1.79 -1.34
N MET A 44 -3.48 -1.67 -2.66
CA MET A 44 -4.07 -2.61 -3.61
C MET A 44 -3.53 -4.03 -3.42
N ALA A 45 -2.22 -4.17 -3.16
CA ALA A 45 -1.61 -5.45 -2.86
C ALA A 45 -2.19 -6.06 -1.56
N ALA A 46 -2.34 -5.26 -0.51
CA ALA A 46 -2.94 -5.71 0.75
C ALA A 46 -4.39 -6.15 0.56
N LEU A 47 -5.19 -5.41 -0.20
CA LEU A 47 -6.57 -5.80 -0.53
C LEU A 47 -6.61 -7.08 -1.37
N ALA A 48 -5.77 -7.20 -2.39
CA ALA A 48 -5.68 -8.39 -3.22
C ALA A 48 -5.30 -9.63 -2.39
N LEU A 49 -4.33 -9.49 -1.49
CA LEU A 49 -3.96 -10.55 -0.56
C LEU A 49 -5.11 -10.90 0.40
N GLY A 50 -5.80 -9.91 0.97
CA GLY A 50 -6.95 -10.12 1.85
C GLY A 50 -8.13 -10.81 1.15
N VAL A 51 -8.35 -10.56 -0.14
CA VAL A 51 -9.34 -11.30 -0.94
C VAL A 51 -8.83 -12.70 -1.26
N TRP A 52 -7.56 -12.86 -1.61
CA TRP A 52 -6.97 -14.15 -1.95
C TRP A 52 -7.02 -15.13 -0.78
N THR A 53 -6.72 -14.67 0.45
CA THR A 53 -6.77 -15.50 1.65
C THR A 53 -8.19 -15.97 2.00
N GLN A 54 -9.22 -15.27 1.53
CA GLN A 54 -10.62 -15.66 1.73
C GLN A 54 -11.18 -16.57 0.65
N ARG A 55 -10.46 -16.74 -0.47
CA ARG A 55 -10.93 -17.51 -1.61
C ARG A 55 -11.38 -18.91 -1.20
N SER A 56 -10.63 -19.61 -0.36
CA SER A 56 -10.98 -20.96 0.11
C SER A 56 -12.28 -20.96 0.91
N ASN A 57 -12.41 -20.07 1.88
CA ASN A 57 -13.61 -19.98 2.72
C ASN A 57 -14.87 -19.67 1.90
N LEU A 58 -14.73 -18.87 0.84
CA LEU A 58 -15.83 -18.54 -0.07
C LEU A 58 -16.23 -19.73 -0.95
N VAL A 59 -15.26 -20.51 -1.43
CA VAL A 59 -15.51 -21.75 -2.19
C VAL A 59 -16.19 -22.80 -1.29
N ASP A 60 -15.67 -23.01 -0.09
CA ASP A 60 -16.23 -23.95 0.89
C ASP A 60 -17.66 -23.55 1.29
N CYS A 61 -17.91 -22.24 1.43
CA CYS A 61 -19.23 -21.69 1.67
C CYS A 61 -20.20 -21.97 0.51
N ALA A 62 -19.76 -21.76 -0.73
CA ALA A 62 -20.57 -22.01 -1.92
C ALA A 62 -20.93 -23.50 -2.08
N ASP A 63 -20.00 -24.40 -1.79
CA ASP A 63 -20.25 -25.84 -1.84
C ASP A 63 -21.25 -26.28 -0.76
N LYS A 64 -21.14 -25.74 0.46
CA LYS A 64 -22.12 -25.97 1.55
C LYS A 64 -23.51 -25.44 1.20
N ALA A 65 -23.59 -24.24 0.63
CA ALA A 65 -24.85 -23.66 0.14
C ALA A 65 -25.53 -24.59 -0.87
N LYS A 66 -24.79 -25.09 -1.85
CA LYS A 66 -25.31 -25.99 -2.88
C LYS A 66 -25.82 -27.32 -2.30
N ALA A 67 -25.13 -27.88 -1.32
CA ALA A 67 -25.55 -29.10 -0.62
C ALA A 67 -26.81 -28.88 0.24
N ASN A 68 -26.92 -27.72 0.90
CA ASN A 68 -28.07 -27.42 1.76
C ASN A 68 -29.36 -27.15 0.97
N VAL A 69 -29.26 -26.50 -0.21
CA VAL A 69 -30.40 -26.33 -1.13
C VAL A 69 -30.95 -27.68 -1.59
N THR A 70 -30.08 -28.66 -1.87
CA THR A 70 -30.51 -30.01 -2.27
C THR A 70 -31.08 -30.83 -1.11
N SER A 71 -30.82 -30.42 0.13
CA SER A 71 -31.26 -31.09 1.36
C SER A 71 -32.49 -30.42 2.02
N GLY A 72 -33.00 -29.32 1.45
CA GLY A 72 -34.13 -28.56 2.01
C GLY A 72 -33.78 -27.67 3.22
N VAL A 73 -32.49 -27.42 3.46
CA VAL A 73 -31.99 -26.56 4.55
C VAL A 73 -31.73 -25.16 4.01
N HIS A 74 -32.40 -24.15 4.57
CA HIS A 74 -32.37 -22.77 4.06
C HIS A 74 -31.29 -21.86 4.67
N LYS A 75 -30.39 -22.40 5.48
CA LYS A 75 -29.40 -21.62 6.23
C LYS A 75 -28.02 -22.25 6.12
N VAL A 76 -27.02 -21.42 5.90
CA VAL A 76 -25.61 -21.80 5.82
C VAL A 76 -24.75 -20.83 6.62
N ASN A 77 -23.87 -21.37 7.47
CA ASN A 77 -22.88 -20.58 8.19
C ASN A 77 -21.57 -20.52 7.39
N CYS A 78 -21.11 -19.31 7.11
CA CYS A 78 -19.87 -19.07 6.39
C CYS A 78 -18.98 -18.07 7.13
N THR A 79 -17.70 -18.39 7.21
CA THR A 79 -16.71 -17.49 7.82
C THR A 79 -16.18 -16.52 6.77
N PHE A 80 -16.43 -15.22 6.95
CA PHE A 80 -15.95 -14.14 6.09
C PHE A 80 -15.09 -13.18 6.92
N PHE A 81 -13.84 -12.94 6.49
CA PHE A 81 -12.84 -12.19 7.27
C PHE A 81 -12.75 -12.58 8.77
N GLY A 82 -12.87 -13.87 9.09
CA GLY A 82 -12.81 -14.36 10.48
C GLY A 82 -14.08 -14.11 11.31
N THR A 83 -15.17 -13.65 10.67
CA THR A 83 -16.48 -13.48 11.30
C THR A 83 -17.44 -14.49 10.70
N ASP A 84 -18.19 -15.19 11.53
CA ASP A 84 -19.22 -16.11 11.05
C ASP A 84 -20.48 -15.35 10.65
N VAL A 85 -20.93 -15.59 9.43
CA VAL A 85 -22.12 -14.98 8.83
C VAL A 85 -23.08 -16.09 8.43
N GLU A 86 -24.32 -15.97 8.87
CA GLU A 86 -25.41 -16.88 8.50
C GLU A 86 -26.09 -16.34 7.24
N ILE A 87 -26.06 -17.12 6.16
CA ILE A 87 -26.64 -16.78 4.86
C ILE A 87 -27.85 -17.65 4.60
N GLY A 88 -28.97 -17.02 4.20
CA GLY A 88 -30.15 -17.73 3.72
C GLY A 88 -29.95 -18.24 2.29
N VAL A 89 -30.28 -19.51 2.04
CA VAL A 89 -30.15 -20.18 0.73
C VAL A 89 -31.44 -20.85 0.27
#